data_AF-A0A015Y8P3-F1
#
_entry.id   AF-A0A015Y8P3-F1
#
_cell.length_a   1.000
_cell.length_b   1.000
_cell.length_c   1.000
_cell.angle_alpha   90.00
_cell.angle_beta   90.00
_cell.angle_gamma   90.00
#
_symmetry.space_group_name_H-M   'P 1'
#
loop_
_entity.id
_entity.type
_entity.pdbx_description
1 polymer ?
#
loop_
_entity_poly.entity_id
_entity_poly.type
_entity_poly.pdbx_seq_one_letter_code
_entity_poly.pdbx_strand_id
1 'polypeptide(L)'
;MMFDTSGKFIRKIGHVGQGPGEIANIHCFTVSDSLVFIYPFSRNGSLTVYDMRDNSFVKEFSLKWPVFFSWTIDVMGDCLVYYPGTVYLPDNSKTFISACVANGKGETLMEQIPYLSSGDKEIVQLSSDPSWLYRGRSNVYSFINDTIYGITCDSIFPRYHLSLGKYKLPSGRYDPTHDYGWGDFVLMQSVYETKEFLFLKFWFDKKLWFSRYDKKTEKIDSWEQTPFKAHYWMILDAPGITNDIDGSQSFKAFYNVGENCFHFAITPDNLDQVKRNVTEAKVKFPEKQAELLKLLDEMGEDDNPIIAFYKLKD
;
A
#
# COMPACT_ATOMS: atom_id res chain seq x y z
N MET A 1 0.03 8.36 16.49
CA MET A 1 -0.53 8.19 17.85
C MET A 1 -0.54 6.70 18.18
N MET A 2 -0.49 6.33 19.45
CA MET A 2 -0.49 4.93 19.90
C MET A 2 -1.70 4.67 20.81
N PHE A 3 -2.43 3.60 20.52
CA PHE A 3 -3.61 3.14 21.24
C PHE A 3 -3.45 1.66 21.59
N ASP A 4 -4.11 1.21 22.65
CA ASP A 4 -4.22 -0.23 22.92
C ASP A 4 -5.35 -0.87 22.07
N THR A 5 -5.47 -2.20 22.15
CA THR A 5 -6.47 -2.96 21.40
C THR A 5 -7.91 -2.70 21.84
N SER A 6 -8.14 -2.00 22.97
CA SER A 6 -9.46 -1.54 23.40
C SER A 6 -9.80 -0.15 22.86
N GLY A 7 -8.87 0.49 22.15
CA GLY A 7 -9.02 1.86 21.64
C GLY A 7 -8.62 2.93 22.64
N LYS A 8 -8.07 2.57 23.81
CA LYS A 8 -7.62 3.56 24.80
C LYS A 8 -6.30 4.18 24.35
N PHE A 9 -6.25 5.50 24.39
CA PHE A 9 -5.04 6.25 24.08
C PHE A 9 -3.91 5.92 25.05
N ILE A 10 -2.72 5.61 24.50
CA ILE A 10 -1.51 5.36 25.26
C ILE A 10 -0.62 6.61 25.24
N ARG A 11 -0.23 7.08 24.03
CA ARG A 11 0.67 8.23 23.86
C ARG A 11 0.74 8.76 22.43
N LYS A 12 1.36 9.92 22.27
CA LYS A 12 1.89 10.41 20.99
C LYS A 12 3.33 9.88 20.80
N ILE A 13 3.72 9.70 19.54
CA ILE A 13 5.05 9.24 19.16
C ILE A 13 5.70 10.36 18.34
N GLY A 14 6.94 10.71 18.69
CA GLY A 14 7.66 11.86 18.14
C GLY A 14 7.16 13.20 18.67
N HIS A 15 7.88 14.25 18.31
CA HIS A 15 7.55 15.65 18.62
C HIS A 15 7.38 16.45 17.33
N VAL A 16 6.36 17.30 17.26
CA VAL A 16 6.13 18.15 16.09
C VAL A 16 7.06 19.35 16.16
N GLY A 17 7.84 19.59 15.11
CA GLY A 17 8.77 20.70 15.03
C GLY A 17 9.79 20.55 13.91
N GLN A 18 10.87 21.33 13.96
CA GLN A 18 11.92 21.43 12.92
C GLN A 18 13.34 21.23 13.48
N GLY A 19 13.47 21.04 14.80
CA GLY A 19 14.74 20.73 15.45
C GLY A 19 15.18 19.27 15.23
N PRO A 20 16.42 18.92 15.60
CA PRO A 20 16.88 17.53 15.55
C PRO A 20 15.98 16.60 16.37
N GLY A 21 15.50 15.52 15.74
CA GLY A 21 14.56 14.60 16.39
C GLY A 21 13.13 15.16 16.52
N GLU A 22 12.76 16.18 15.74
CA GLU A 22 11.39 16.64 15.57
C GLU A 22 10.88 16.33 14.15
N ILE A 23 9.57 16.18 13.98
CA ILE A 23 8.95 15.79 12.72
C ILE A 23 7.92 16.85 12.32
N ALA A 24 8.17 17.48 11.18
CA ALA A 24 7.27 18.50 10.64
C ALA A 24 6.07 17.91 9.89
N ASN A 25 6.33 16.92 9.03
CA ASN A 25 5.34 16.28 8.17
C ASN A 25 5.69 14.79 8.02
N ILE A 26 4.69 13.91 8.10
CA ILE A 26 4.86 12.47 7.94
C ILE A 26 4.32 12.06 6.57
N HIS A 27 5.12 11.35 5.78
CA HIS A 27 4.67 10.69 4.56
C HIS A 27 4.14 9.29 4.89
N CYS A 28 4.97 8.45 5.49
CA CYS A 28 4.58 7.12 5.96
C CYS A 28 5.38 6.71 7.20
N PHE A 29 4.98 5.62 7.84
CA PHE A 29 5.73 5.03 8.93
C PHE A 29 5.60 3.52 8.91
N THR A 30 6.51 2.84 9.59
CA THR A 30 6.46 1.40 9.82
C THR A 30 6.98 1.09 11.22
N VAL A 31 6.69 -0.11 11.71
CA VAL A 31 7.02 -0.53 13.08
C VAL A 31 7.73 -1.87 13.06
N SER A 32 8.72 -2.03 13.96
CA SER A 32 9.37 -3.30 14.23
C SER A 32 9.74 -3.35 15.71
N ASP A 33 9.30 -4.39 16.41
CA ASP A 33 9.48 -4.55 17.85
C ASP A 33 9.02 -3.31 18.65
N SER A 34 9.93 -2.68 19.39
CA SER A 34 9.66 -1.43 20.11
C SER A 34 10.00 -0.18 19.30
N LEU A 35 10.40 -0.31 18.04
CA LEU A 35 10.83 0.81 17.21
C LEU A 35 9.77 1.22 16.20
N VAL A 36 9.65 2.52 16.00
CA VAL A 36 8.85 3.14 14.93
C VAL A 36 9.77 3.93 14.02
N PHE A 37 9.67 3.65 12.74
CA PHE A 37 10.44 4.23 11.65
C PHE A 37 9.51 5.20 10.94
N ILE A 38 9.80 6.50 11.04
CA ILE A 38 8.96 7.57 10.49
C ILE A 38 9.68 8.17 9.31
N TYR A 39 9.02 8.17 8.15
CA TYR A 39 9.51 8.77 6.92
C TYR A 39 8.78 10.09 6.67
N PRO A 40 9.48 11.24 6.72
CA PRO A 40 8.88 12.54 6.57
C PRO A 40 8.68 12.93 5.11
N PHE A 41 7.78 13.88 4.85
CA PHE A 41 7.63 14.51 3.52
C PHE A 41 8.76 15.52 3.20
N SER A 42 9.83 15.57 4.01
CA SER A 42 10.86 16.60 3.89
C SER A 42 11.83 16.32 2.74
N ARG A 43 12.39 17.38 2.14
CA ARG A 43 13.30 17.29 0.97
C ARG A 43 14.60 16.52 1.24
N ASN A 44 14.93 16.24 2.49
CA ASN A 44 16.15 15.52 2.86
C ASN A 44 15.91 13.99 3.01
N GLY A 45 14.63 13.56 3.04
CA GLY A 45 14.14 12.18 3.17
C GLY A 45 14.96 11.28 4.10
N SER A 46 15.37 11.85 5.23
CA SER A 46 15.94 11.12 6.36
C SER A 46 14.84 10.42 7.12
N LEU A 47 15.09 9.17 7.49
CA LEU A 47 14.18 8.35 8.24
C LEU A 47 14.51 8.47 9.73
N THR A 48 13.51 8.83 10.53
CA THR A 48 13.65 9.07 11.97
C THR A 48 13.13 7.88 12.75
N VAL A 49 13.89 7.40 13.73
CA VAL A 49 13.54 6.23 14.54
C VAL A 49 13.32 6.63 15.99
N TYR A 50 12.19 6.20 16.57
CA TYR A 50 11.88 6.36 17.99
C TYR A 50 11.64 5.02 18.66
N ASP A 51 11.87 4.96 19.97
CA ASP A 51 11.42 3.86 20.80
C ASP A 51 10.01 4.15 21.34
N MET A 52 9.08 3.23 21.09
CA MET A 52 7.67 3.38 21.47
C MET A 52 7.45 3.25 22.99
N ARG A 53 8.37 2.62 23.73
CA ARG A 53 8.23 2.35 25.18
C ARG A 53 8.32 3.63 26.00
N ASP A 54 9.19 4.56 25.61
CA ASP A 54 9.45 5.82 26.31
C ASP A 54 9.35 7.07 25.40
N ASN A 55 9.04 6.89 24.11
CA ASN A 55 9.00 7.96 23.11
C ASN A 55 10.37 8.65 22.90
N SER A 56 11.47 7.96 23.18
CA SER A 56 12.81 8.50 22.98
C SER A 56 13.22 8.48 21.49
N PHE A 57 13.88 9.54 21.05
CA PHE A 57 14.59 9.55 19.77
C PHE A 57 15.76 8.57 19.83
N VAL A 58 15.86 7.68 18.84
CA VAL A 58 16.93 6.67 18.76
C VAL A 58 18.00 7.10 17.77
N LYS A 59 17.60 7.40 16.52
CA LYS A 59 18.53 7.76 15.44
C LYS A 59 17.79 8.38 14.26
N GLU A 60 18.58 8.99 13.38
CA GLU A 60 18.15 9.48 12.08
C GLU A 60 19.21 9.11 11.02
N PHE A 61 18.77 8.67 9.84
CA PHE A 61 19.66 8.35 8.72
C PHE A 61 18.97 8.54 7.38
N SER A 62 19.74 8.82 6.32
CA SER A 62 19.22 9.02 4.97
C SER A 62 19.23 7.74 4.16
N LEU A 63 18.25 7.61 3.27
CA LEU A 63 18.25 6.58 2.22
C LEU A 63 18.94 7.12 0.96
N LYS A 64 19.53 6.23 0.15
CA LYS A 64 20.18 6.60 -1.12
C LYS A 64 19.22 7.29 -2.10
N TRP A 65 17.96 6.86 -2.12
CA TRP A 65 16.89 7.48 -2.91
C TRP A 65 15.80 7.97 -1.97
N PRO A 66 15.94 9.18 -1.40
CA PRO A 66 15.08 9.69 -0.33
C PRO A 66 13.86 10.45 -0.87
N VAL A 67 13.54 10.32 -2.15
CA VAL A 67 12.37 10.97 -2.78
C VAL A 67 11.60 9.90 -3.53
N PHE A 68 10.53 9.41 -2.91
CA PHE A 68 9.65 8.41 -3.48
C PHE A 68 8.23 8.59 -2.94
N PHE A 69 7.25 8.16 -3.72
CA PHE A 69 5.83 8.34 -3.43
C PHE A 69 5.15 7.07 -2.91
N SER A 70 5.94 6.03 -2.59
CA SER A 70 5.44 4.84 -1.91
C SER A 70 4.97 5.19 -0.50
N TRP A 71 3.72 4.83 -0.19
CA TRP A 71 3.15 4.96 1.15
C TRP A 71 3.64 3.90 2.14
N THR A 72 4.62 3.08 1.74
CA THR A 72 5.18 2.01 2.57
C THR A 72 6.70 1.93 2.51
N ILE A 73 7.26 1.53 3.65
CA ILE A 73 8.63 1.03 3.84
C ILE A 73 8.47 -0.21 4.72
N ASP A 74 9.07 -1.33 4.31
CA ASP A 74 9.01 -2.56 5.08
C ASP A 74 10.24 -2.71 5.98
N VAL A 75 10.03 -3.18 7.20
CA VAL A 75 11.13 -3.64 8.08
C VAL A 75 11.15 -5.16 8.07
N MET A 76 12.32 -5.73 7.80
CA MET A 76 12.52 -7.17 7.70
C MET A 76 13.72 -7.57 8.55
N GLY A 77 13.52 -7.79 9.84
CA GLY A 77 14.63 -8.04 10.76
C GLY A 77 15.60 -6.85 10.75
N ASP A 78 16.83 -7.06 10.29
CA ASP A 78 17.90 -6.05 10.32
C ASP A 78 17.95 -5.15 9.06
N CYS A 79 17.05 -5.35 8.10
CA CYS A 79 17.01 -4.56 6.87
C CYS A 79 15.67 -3.83 6.66
N LEU A 80 15.75 -2.80 5.82
CA LEU A 80 14.64 -1.98 5.36
C LEU A 80 14.45 -2.19 3.85
N VAL A 81 13.20 -2.23 3.40
CA VAL A 81 12.86 -2.27 1.97
C VAL A 81 12.00 -1.07 1.62
N TYR A 82 12.41 -0.34 0.58
CA TYR A 82 11.68 0.83 0.07
C TYR A 82 11.63 0.81 -1.45
N TYR A 83 10.69 1.56 -2.04
CA TYR A 83 10.28 1.43 -3.44
C TYR A 83 10.39 2.78 -4.15
N PRO A 84 11.55 3.12 -4.74
CA PRO A 84 11.78 4.47 -5.25
C PRO A 84 10.88 4.87 -6.43
N GLY A 85 10.65 3.95 -7.37
CA GLY A 85 10.05 4.28 -8.65
C GLY A 85 11.05 4.99 -9.58
N THR A 86 10.62 6.06 -10.25
CA THR A 86 11.51 6.87 -11.10
C THR A 86 12.49 7.69 -10.26
N VAL A 87 13.78 7.58 -10.55
CA VAL A 87 14.85 8.36 -9.89
C VAL A 87 15.73 9.08 -10.91
N TYR A 88 16.33 10.19 -10.50
CA TYR A 88 17.28 10.97 -11.30
C TYR A 88 18.72 10.66 -10.85
N LEU A 89 19.57 10.36 -11.82
CA LEU A 89 21.00 10.14 -11.62
C LEU A 89 21.77 11.48 -11.63
N PRO A 90 23.03 11.52 -11.15
CA PRO A 90 23.82 12.75 -11.08
C PRO A 90 24.05 13.45 -12.42
N ASP A 91 23.95 12.71 -13.54
CA ASP A 91 24.06 13.24 -14.90
C ASP A 91 22.71 13.72 -15.47
N ASN A 92 21.69 13.87 -14.62
CA ASN A 92 20.29 14.17 -14.93
C ASN A 92 19.57 13.12 -15.79
N SER A 93 20.19 11.97 -16.09
CA SER A 93 19.46 10.86 -16.71
C SER A 93 18.51 10.22 -15.70
N LYS A 94 17.45 9.56 -16.19
CA LYS A 94 16.49 8.87 -15.35
C LYS A 94 16.70 7.36 -15.40
N THR A 95 16.32 6.70 -14.31
CA THR A 95 16.11 5.27 -14.28
C THR A 95 14.90 4.93 -13.42
N PHE A 96 14.53 3.67 -13.39
CA PHE A 96 13.44 3.18 -12.55
C PHE A 96 13.97 2.09 -11.64
N ILE A 97 13.65 2.19 -10.35
CA ILE A 97 14.05 1.22 -9.33
C ILE A 97 12.79 0.68 -8.68
N SER A 98 12.53 -0.61 -8.88
CA SER A 98 11.36 -1.28 -8.31
C SER A 98 11.47 -1.39 -6.79
N ALA A 99 12.66 -1.74 -6.28
CA ALA A 99 12.91 -1.85 -4.85
C ALA A 99 14.39 -1.66 -4.49
N CYS A 100 14.64 -1.22 -3.27
CA CYS A 100 15.94 -1.14 -2.63
C CYS A 100 15.90 -1.86 -1.29
N VAL A 101 16.96 -2.60 -0.99
CA VAL A 101 17.21 -3.14 0.37
C VAL A 101 18.31 -2.32 1.00
N ALA A 102 18.08 -1.80 2.20
CA ALA A 102 19.05 -1.06 2.99
C ALA A 102 19.24 -1.68 4.37
N ASN A 103 20.42 -1.51 4.96
CA ASN A 103 20.64 -1.92 6.35
C ASN A 103 20.09 -0.89 7.35
N GLY A 104 20.16 -1.20 8.65
CA GLY A 104 19.75 -0.29 9.73
C GLY A 104 20.52 1.04 9.85
N LYS A 105 21.49 1.33 8.97
CA LYS A 105 22.18 2.63 8.85
C LYS A 105 21.75 3.41 7.60
N GLY A 106 20.87 2.86 6.77
CA GLY A 106 20.44 3.46 5.50
C GLY A 106 21.34 3.15 4.30
N GLU A 107 22.39 2.33 4.49
CA GLU A 107 23.29 1.94 3.39
C GLU A 107 22.55 0.95 2.48
N THR A 108 22.41 1.29 1.20
CA THR A 108 21.77 0.41 0.20
C THR A 108 22.65 -0.81 -0.07
N LEU A 109 22.11 -1.99 0.19
CA LEU A 109 22.74 -3.29 -0.04
C LEU A 109 22.44 -3.83 -1.44
N MET A 110 21.21 -3.64 -1.93
CA MET A 110 20.73 -4.17 -3.21
C MET A 110 19.69 -3.25 -3.85
N GLU A 111 19.60 -3.29 -5.17
CA GLU A 111 18.61 -2.54 -5.97
C GLU A 111 18.05 -3.45 -7.06
N GLN A 112 16.73 -3.46 -7.23
CA GLN A 112 16.05 -4.09 -8.35
C GLN A 112 15.77 -3.06 -9.44
N ILE A 113 16.60 -3.05 -10.47
CA ILE A 113 16.50 -2.13 -11.60
C ILE A 113 16.05 -2.93 -12.82
N PRO A 114 14.77 -2.86 -13.23
CA PRO A 114 14.33 -3.49 -14.47
C PRO A 114 15.05 -2.87 -15.69
N TYR A 115 15.26 -3.69 -16.72
CA TYR A 115 15.85 -3.19 -17.97
C TYR A 115 14.92 -2.16 -18.63
N LEU A 116 15.49 -1.01 -18.98
CA LEU A 116 14.85 0.04 -19.75
C LEU A 116 15.72 0.35 -20.98
N SER A 117 15.08 0.46 -22.14
CA SER A 117 15.76 0.94 -23.34
C SER A 117 16.17 2.41 -23.18
N SER A 118 17.09 2.90 -24.01
CA SER A 118 17.51 4.32 -23.95
C SER A 118 16.33 5.29 -24.13
N GLY A 119 15.42 5.00 -25.06
CA GLY A 119 14.23 5.82 -25.27
C GLY A 119 13.27 5.78 -24.07
N ASP A 120 13.14 4.63 -23.40
CA ASP A 120 12.33 4.54 -22.18
C ASP A 120 12.90 5.37 -21.02
N LYS A 121 14.23 5.42 -20.89
CA LYS A 121 14.89 6.21 -19.84
C LYS A 121 14.64 7.71 -19.98
N GLU A 122 14.43 8.21 -21.20
CA GLU A 122 14.14 9.63 -21.41
C GLU A 122 12.74 10.01 -20.89
N ILE A 123 11.77 9.11 -21.10
CA ILE A 123 10.36 9.37 -20.79
C ILE A 123 9.91 8.85 -19.42
N VAL A 124 10.61 7.89 -18.81
CA VAL A 124 10.11 7.21 -17.60
C VAL A 124 9.77 8.21 -16.49
N GLN A 125 8.52 8.15 -16.03
CA GLN A 125 7.93 8.98 -14.98
C GLN A 125 6.85 8.19 -14.22
N LEU A 126 7.15 6.92 -13.95
CA LEU A 126 6.30 6.04 -13.17
C LEU A 126 6.48 6.32 -11.66
N SER A 127 5.37 6.23 -10.92
CA SER A 127 5.40 6.14 -9.45
C SER A 127 6.01 4.82 -9.00
N SER A 128 6.14 4.63 -7.69
CA SER A 128 6.54 3.35 -7.10
C SER A 128 5.64 2.20 -7.57
N ASP A 129 6.26 1.05 -7.77
CA ASP A 129 5.58 -0.21 -8.06
C ASP A 129 4.71 -0.66 -6.86
N PRO A 130 3.57 -1.34 -7.09
CA PRO A 130 2.78 -1.93 -6.02
C PRO A 130 3.58 -2.96 -5.22
N SER A 131 3.56 -2.81 -3.91
CA SER A 131 4.29 -3.66 -2.98
C SER A 131 3.43 -4.10 -1.80
N TRP A 132 3.81 -5.21 -1.18
CA TRP A 132 3.13 -5.77 -0.01
C TRP A 132 4.06 -6.63 0.83
N LEU A 133 3.75 -6.68 2.13
CA LEU A 133 4.40 -7.57 3.08
C LEU A 133 3.58 -8.85 3.26
N TYR A 134 4.23 -10.01 3.15
CA TYR A 134 3.63 -11.30 3.44
C TYR A 134 4.59 -12.15 4.28
N ARG A 135 4.17 -12.56 5.49
CA ARG A 135 4.98 -13.36 6.42
C ARG A 135 6.37 -12.78 6.69
N GLY A 136 6.43 -11.47 6.92
CA GLY A 136 7.70 -10.77 7.15
C GLY A 136 8.63 -10.71 5.93
N ARG A 137 8.12 -11.01 4.73
CA ARG A 137 8.86 -10.87 3.47
C ARG A 137 8.19 -9.85 2.58
N SER A 138 8.98 -8.90 2.09
CA SER A 138 8.56 -7.89 1.14
C SER A 138 8.41 -8.49 -0.26
N ASN A 139 7.45 -7.98 -1.01
CA ASN A 139 7.22 -8.31 -2.40
C ASN A 139 6.89 -7.05 -3.19
N VAL A 140 7.25 -7.04 -4.47
CA VAL A 140 6.95 -5.92 -5.38
C VAL A 140 6.61 -6.43 -6.77
N TYR A 141 5.58 -5.87 -7.39
CA TYR A 141 5.21 -6.13 -8.78
C TYR A 141 5.77 -5.05 -9.70
N SER A 142 6.60 -5.40 -10.68
CA SER A 142 7.18 -4.42 -11.61
C SER A 142 6.32 -4.21 -12.85
N PHE A 143 5.89 -2.95 -13.10
CA PHE A 143 5.18 -2.59 -14.32
C PHE A 143 6.00 -2.78 -15.61
N ILE A 144 7.34 -2.69 -15.50
CA ILE A 144 8.23 -2.73 -16.67
C ILE A 144 8.44 -4.15 -17.18
N ASN A 145 8.52 -5.14 -16.28
CA ASN A 145 8.82 -6.52 -16.64
C ASN A 145 7.83 -7.56 -16.12
N ASP A 146 6.62 -7.12 -15.72
CA ASP A 146 5.48 -7.97 -15.38
C ASP A 146 5.82 -9.13 -14.42
N THR A 147 6.81 -8.89 -13.55
CA THR A 147 7.37 -9.85 -12.62
C THR A 147 7.14 -9.38 -11.20
N ILE A 148 6.67 -10.31 -10.36
CA ILE A 148 6.66 -10.13 -8.91
C ILE A 148 8.00 -10.62 -8.38
N TYR A 149 8.70 -9.74 -7.66
CA TYR A 149 9.92 -10.07 -6.93
C TYR A 149 9.60 -10.37 -5.48
N GLY A 150 10.20 -11.43 -4.95
CA GLY A 150 10.32 -11.65 -3.51
C GLY A 150 11.61 -11.01 -3.01
N ILE A 151 11.55 -10.39 -1.85
CA ILE A 151 12.67 -9.64 -1.27
C ILE A 151 12.99 -10.21 0.12
N THR A 152 14.29 -10.34 0.38
CA THR A 152 14.93 -10.72 1.63
C THR A 152 16.10 -9.77 1.89
N CYS A 153 16.70 -9.80 3.07
CA CYS A 153 17.84 -8.91 3.37
C CYS A 153 19.08 -9.20 2.54
N ASP A 154 19.19 -10.40 1.96
CA ASP A 154 20.33 -10.91 1.22
C ASP A 154 20.04 -11.18 -0.26
N SER A 155 18.77 -11.22 -0.67
CA SER A 155 18.40 -11.46 -2.06
C SER A 155 17.11 -10.75 -2.50
N ILE A 156 17.11 -10.33 -3.77
CA ILE A 156 15.92 -10.01 -4.55
C ILE A 156 15.83 -11.07 -5.66
N PHE A 157 14.71 -11.79 -5.74
CA PHE A 157 14.54 -12.88 -6.70
C PHE A 157 13.16 -12.86 -7.36
N PRO A 158 13.04 -13.23 -8.64
CA PRO A 158 11.74 -13.36 -9.30
C PRO A 158 10.95 -14.47 -8.63
N ARG A 159 9.75 -14.14 -8.19
CA ARG A 159 8.85 -15.05 -7.46
C ARG A 159 7.69 -15.53 -8.31
N TYR A 160 7.10 -14.63 -9.10
CA TYR A 160 6.06 -14.96 -10.09
C TYR A 160 6.27 -14.13 -11.35
N HIS A 161 5.89 -14.68 -12.50
CA HIS A 161 5.85 -13.96 -13.77
C HIS A 161 4.42 -13.96 -14.29
N LEU A 162 3.77 -12.80 -14.35
CA LEU A 162 2.34 -12.69 -14.70
C LEU A 162 2.09 -12.96 -16.18
N SER A 163 3.11 -12.84 -17.04
CA SER A 163 3.02 -13.11 -18.48
C SER A 163 1.87 -12.36 -19.15
N LEU A 164 1.75 -11.05 -18.89
CA LEU A 164 0.59 -10.25 -19.32
C LEU A 164 0.50 -10.12 -20.86
N GLY A 165 1.57 -10.42 -21.59
CA GLY A 165 1.61 -10.43 -23.04
C GLY A 165 1.18 -9.08 -23.63
N LYS A 166 0.20 -9.08 -24.52
CA LYS A 166 -0.32 -7.86 -25.17
C LYS A 166 -1.00 -6.87 -24.20
N TYR A 167 -1.32 -7.30 -22.98
CA TYR A 167 -1.97 -6.47 -21.96
C TYR A 167 -0.97 -5.77 -21.03
N LYS A 168 0.32 -6.05 -21.18
CA LYS A 168 1.39 -5.37 -20.46
C LYS A 168 1.54 -3.92 -20.94
N LEU A 169 1.87 -3.00 -20.03
CA LEU A 169 2.26 -1.64 -20.39
C LEU A 169 3.54 -1.67 -21.27
N PRO A 170 3.46 -1.25 -22.55
CA PRO A 170 4.58 -1.38 -23.46
C PRO A 170 5.64 -0.31 -23.23
N SER A 171 6.86 -0.60 -23.68
CA SER A 171 7.93 0.38 -23.86
C SER A 171 7.42 1.59 -24.68
N GLY A 172 7.91 2.78 -24.36
CA GLY A 172 7.48 4.04 -24.94
C GLY A 172 6.25 4.66 -24.27
N ARG A 173 5.67 4.01 -23.25
CA ARG A 173 4.47 4.51 -22.54
C ARG A 173 4.67 4.73 -21.04
N TYR A 174 5.91 4.75 -20.55
CA TYR A 174 6.20 4.87 -19.12
C TYR A 174 6.08 6.29 -18.54
N ASP A 175 5.14 7.09 -19.05
CA ASP A 175 4.83 8.41 -18.54
C ASP A 175 3.31 8.60 -18.47
N PRO A 176 2.72 8.66 -17.27
CA PRO A 176 1.28 8.82 -17.08
C PRO A 176 0.77 10.23 -17.37
N THR A 177 1.65 11.23 -17.56
CA THR A 177 1.26 12.62 -17.86
C THR A 177 0.80 12.82 -19.29
N HIS A 178 1.05 11.84 -20.15
CA HIS A 178 0.61 11.79 -21.53
C HIS A 178 -0.50 10.75 -21.71
N ASP A 179 -1.50 11.05 -22.55
CA ASP A 179 -2.54 10.08 -22.89
C ASP A 179 -2.02 9.06 -23.91
N TYR A 180 -1.30 8.06 -23.43
CA TYR A 180 -0.86 6.92 -24.22
C TYR A 180 -1.86 5.76 -24.18
N GLY A 181 -3.15 6.00 -23.95
CA GLY A 181 -4.15 4.92 -23.91
C GLY A 181 -3.86 3.86 -22.84
N TRP A 182 -3.37 4.30 -21.67
CA TRP A 182 -3.03 3.41 -20.55
C TRP A 182 -4.19 2.51 -20.10
N GLY A 183 -5.43 2.94 -20.34
CA GLY A 183 -6.63 2.17 -20.04
C GLY A 183 -6.73 0.85 -20.81
N ASP A 184 -5.97 0.67 -21.89
CA ASP A 184 -5.96 -0.56 -22.69
C ASP A 184 -5.02 -1.63 -22.12
N PHE A 185 -4.32 -1.34 -21.01
CA PHE A 185 -3.35 -2.24 -20.38
C PHE A 185 -3.75 -2.56 -18.94
N VAL A 186 -3.19 -3.64 -18.42
CA VAL A 186 -3.34 -4.03 -17.01
C VAL A 186 -2.45 -3.14 -16.15
N LEU A 187 -3.10 -2.27 -15.38
CA LEU A 187 -2.46 -1.38 -14.42
C LEU A 187 -2.69 -1.91 -13.01
N MET A 188 -1.81 -2.79 -12.55
CA MET A 188 -1.83 -3.33 -11.18
C MET A 188 -1.87 -2.19 -10.15
N GLN A 189 -2.83 -2.26 -9.23
CA GLN A 189 -3.00 -1.26 -8.17
C GLN A 189 -2.53 -1.80 -6.82
N SER A 190 -2.86 -3.05 -6.51
CA SER A 190 -2.45 -3.68 -5.26
C SER A 190 -2.53 -5.19 -5.35
N VAL A 191 -1.66 -5.86 -4.62
CA VAL A 191 -1.68 -7.30 -4.42
C VAL A 191 -1.79 -7.59 -2.93
N TYR A 192 -2.60 -8.57 -2.60
CA TYR A 192 -2.71 -9.08 -1.25
C TYR A 192 -2.53 -10.60 -1.24
N GLU A 193 -1.77 -11.09 -0.28
CA GLU A 193 -1.34 -12.48 -0.26
C GLU A 193 -1.75 -13.18 1.03
N THR A 194 -2.37 -14.35 0.88
CA THR A 194 -2.63 -15.29 1.98
C THR A 194 -1.79 -16.54 1.79
N LYS A 195 -1.90 -17.54 2.67
CA LYS A 195 -1.26 -18.85 2.46
C LYS A 195 -1.67 -19.49 1.12
N GLU A 196 -2.94 -19.41 0.78
CA GLU A 196 -3.52 -20.17 -0.34
C GLU A 196 -3.72 -19.32 -1.59
N PHE A 197 -3.85 -18.00 -1.46
CA PHE A 197 -4.28 -17.13 -2.56
C PHE A 197 -3.39 -15.90 -2.76
N LEU A 198 -3.34 -15.42 -4.01
CA LEU A 198 -3.00 -14.04 -4.35
C LEU A 198 -4.27 -13.34 -4.82
N PHE A 199 -4.60 -12.22 -4.19
CA PHE A 199 -5.66 -11.33 -4.60
C PHE A 199 -5.04 -10.14 -5.33
N LEU A 200 -5.48 -9.91 -6.56
CA LEU A 200 -4.98 -8.85 -7.44
C LEU A 200 -6.09 -7.83 -7.63
N LYS A 201 -5.75 -6.55 -7.54
CA LYS A 201 -6.62 -5.44 -7.95
C LYS A 201 -5.89 -4.67 -9.05
N PHE A 202 -6.55 -4.47 -10.18
CA PHE A 202 -5.96 -3.73 -11.29
C PHE A 202 -7.02 -2.98 -12.09
N TRP A 203 -6.59 -1.99 -12.87
CA TRP A 203 -7.42 -1.34 -13.87
C TRP A 203 -7.12 -1.95 -15.24
N PHE A 204 -8.16 -2.19 -16.03
CA PHE A 204 -8.05 -2.67 -17.40
C PHE A 204 -9.35 -2.39 -18.15
N ASP A 205 -9.25 -1.94 -19.39
CA ASP A 205 -10.38 -1.54 -20.24
C ASP A 205 -11.28 -0.50 -19.55
N LYS A 206 -10.65 0.43 -18.82
CA LYS A 206 -11.32 1.45 -17.99
C LYS A 206 -12.29 0.88 -16.96
N LYS A 207 -12.14 -0.39 -16.59
CA LYS A 207 -12.89 -1.07 -15.52
C LYS A 207 -11.99 -1.45 -14.37
N LEU A 208 -12.60 -1.61 -13.19
CA LEU A 208 -11.91 -2.11 -12.02
C LEU A 208 -12.00 -3.63 -12.02
N TRP A 209 -10.87 -4.29 -11.92
CA TRP A 209 -10.80 -5.75 -11.87
C TRP A 209 -10.27 -6.22 -10.55
N PHE A 210 -10.83 -7.34 -10.11
CA PHE A 210 -10.29 -8.15 -9.04
C PHE A 210 -10.00 -9.53 -9.59
N SER A 211 -8.95 -10.16 -9.10
CA SER A 211 -8.66 -11.56 -9.40
C SER A 211 -8.17 -12.28 -8.17
N ARG A 212 -8.50 -13.57 -8.10
CA ARG A 212 -8.01 -14.51 -7.10
C ARG A 212 -7.25 -15.60 -7.82
N TYR A 213 -5.95 -15.68 -7.57
CA TYR A 213 -5.11 -16.80 -7.98
C TYR A 213 -4.96 -17.79 -6.83
N ASP A 214 -5.32 -19.05 -7.07
CA ASP A 214 -5.13 -20.17 -6.15
C ASP A 214 -3.74 -20.76 -6.37
N LYS A 215 -2.88 -20.69 -5.34
CA LYS A 215 -1.49 -21.15 -5.43
C LYS A 215 -1.34 -22.66 -5.50
N LYS A 216 -2.37 -23.42 -5.11
CA LYS A 216 -2.38 -24.88 -5.12
C LYS A 216 -2.88 -25.42 -6.46
N THR A 217 -3.96 -24.83 -6.98
CA THR A 217 -4.57 -25.28 -8.25
C THR A 217 -4.08 -24.53 -9.48
N GLU A 218 -3.36 -23.43 -9.26
CA GLU A 218 -2.86 -22.51 -10.30
C GLU A 218 -3.98 -21.89 -11.16
N LYS A 219 -5.21 -21.85 -10.61
CA LYS A 219 -6.37 -21.27 -11.27
C LYS A 219 -6.56 -19.81 -10.90
N ILE A 220 -7.09 -19.04 -11.85
CA ILE A 220 -7.45 -17.64 -11.66
C ILE A 220 -8.95 -17.48 -11.86
N ASP A 221 -9.61 -16.87 -10.88
CA ASP A 221 -10.96 -16.35 -11.00
C ASP A 221 -10.90 -14.82 -11.05
N SER A 222 -11.54 -14.21 -12.04
CA SER A 222 -11.53 -12.75 -12.25
C SER A 222 -12.95 -12.21 -12.37
N TRP A 223 -13.17 -11.01 -11.84
CA TRP A 223 -14.43 -10.28 -12.02
C TRP A 223 -14.17 -8.78 -12.19
N GLU A 224 -14.97 -8.16 -13.04
CA GLU A 224 -14.91 -6.73 -13.35
C GLU A 224 -16.01 -5.96 -12.63
N GLN A 225 -15.79 -4.66 -12.48
CA GLN A 225 -16.73 -3.70 -11.96
C GLN A 225 -16.72 -2.45 -12.82
N THR A 226 -17.91 -2.01 -13.22
CA THR A 226 -18.10 -0.70 -13.86
C THR A 226 -17.89 0.39 -12.81
N PRO A 227 -16.95 1.32 -13.02
CA PRO A 227 -16.72 2.40 -12.08
C PRO A 227 -17.89 3.40 -12.09
N PHE A 228 -18.17 4.01 -10.94
CA PHE A 228 -19.10 5.15 -10.86
C PHE A 228 -18.46 6.41 -11.43
N LYS A 229 -17.14 6.55 -11.26
CA LYS A 229 -16.37 7.70 -11.71
C LYS A 229 -14.98 7.27 -12.16
N ALA A 230 -14.61 7.67 -13.37
CA ALA A 230 -13.29 7.49 -13.93
C ALA A 230 -12.81 8.77 -14.62
N HIS A 231 -11.50 8.96 -14.67
CA HIS A 231 -10.85 10.06 -15.39
C HIS A 231 -9.69 9.48 -16.20
N TYR A 232 -9.80 9.54 -17.53
CA TYR A 232 -8.93 8.81 -18.47
C TYR A 232 -8.90 7.30 -18.18
N TRP A 233 -7.77 6.79 -17.68
CA TRP A 233 -7.53 5.42 -17.26
C TRP A 233 -7.67 5.23 -15.74
N MET A 234 -7.75 6.34 -14.98
CA MET A 234 -7.81 6.32 -13.52
C MET A 234 -9.24 6.09 -13.03
N ILE A 235 -9.42 5.09 -12.18
CA ILE A 235 -10.71 4.82 -11.54
C ILE A 235 -10.73 5.55 -10.21
N LEU A 236 -11.60 6.55 -10.13
CA LEU A 236 -11.75 7.40 -8.94
C LEU A 236 -12.76 6.80 -7.95
N ASP A 237 -13.79 6.14 -8.46
CA ASP A 237 -14.77 5.46 -7.63
C ASP A 237 -15.42 4.27 -8.32
N ALA A 238 -15.69 3.21 -7.56
CA ALA A 238 -16.26 1.95 -8.02
C ALA A 238 -17.01 1.24 -6.88
N PRO A 239 -17.90 0.28 -7.19
CA PRO A 239 -18.69 -0.45 -6.18
C PRO A 239 -17.86 -1.10 -5.08
N GLY A 240 -16.69 -1.67 -5.42
CA GLY A 240 -15.88 -2.47 -4.49
C GLY A 240 -16.51 -3.84 -4.20
N ILE A 241 -15.83 -4.66 -3.41
CA ILE A 241 -16.36 -5.96 -2.97
C ILE A 241 -17.41 -5.69 -1.89
N THR A 242 -18.64 -6.17 -2.11
CA THR A 242 -19.74 -6.04 -1.15
C THR A 242 -19.34 -6.60 0.20
N ASN A 243 -19.46 -5.79 1.24
CA ASN A 243 -19.24 -6.22 2.60
C ASN A 243 -20.53 -6.82 3.16
N ASP A 244 -20.66 -8.13 3.03
CA ASP A 244 -21.76 -8.91 3.59
C ASP A 244 -21.49 -9.37 5.03
N ILE A 245 -20.48 -8.83 5.71
CA ILE A 245 -20.13 -9.18 7.10
C ILE A 245 -20.96 -8.35 8.07
N ASP A 246 -20.84 -7.02 7.98
CA ASP A 246 -21.56 -6.05 8.81
C ASP A 246 -22.30 -4.97 8.02
N GLY A 247 -22.15 -4.95 6.68
CA GLY A 247 -22.85 -4.01 5.81
C GLY A 247 -22.30 -2.59 5.83
N SER A 248 -21.17 -2.32 6.49
CA SER A 248 -20.66 -0.95 6.68
C SER A 248 -20.24 -0.26 5.38
N GLN A 249 -19.14 -0.73 4.79
CA GLN A 249 -18.53 -0.18 3.58
C GLN A 249 -17.99 -1.31 2.71
N SER A 250 -18.06 -1.14 1.38
CA SER A 250 -17.47 -2.10 0.43
C SER A 250 -15.95 -2.02 0.41
N PHE A 251 -15.27 -3.15 0.22
CA PHE A 251 -13.82 -3.20 0.09
C PHE A 251 -13.39 -2.74 -1.30
N LYS A 252 -12.93 -1.49 -1.39
CA LYS A 252 -12.41 -0.89 -2.64
C LYS A 252 -10.92 -1.15 -2.86
N ALA A 253 -10.21 -1.62 -1.84
CA ALA A 253 -8.79 -1.97 -1.89
C ALA A 253 -8.48 -3.02 -0.81
N PHE A 254 -7.31 -3.64 -0.91
CA PHE A 254 -6.83 -4.62 0.06
C PHE A 254 -5.91 -3.98 1.10
N TYR A 255 -6.40 -2.93 1.80
CA TYR A 255 -5.63 -2.27 2.85
C TYR A 255 -5.54 -3.16 4.09
N ASN A 256 -4.40 -3.84 4.26
CA ASN A 256 -4.17 -4.73 5.39
C ASN A 256 -3.40 -4.05 6.53
N VAL A 257 -3.67 -4.49 7.76
CA VAL A 257 -3.03 -4.01 9.01
C VAL A 257 -2.29 -5.14 9.72
N GLY A 258 -1.83 -6.12 8.93
CA GLY A 258 -1.20 -7.34 9.41
C GLY A 258 -1.55 -8.53 8.51
N GLU A 259 -1.12 -9.72 8.94
CA GLU A 259 -1.45 -10.98 8.24
C GLU A 259 -2.96 -11.25 8.39
N ASN A 260 -3.64 -11.53 7.28
CA ASN A 260 -5.06 -11.88 7.27
C ASN A 260 -6.01 -10.83 7.85
N CYS A 261 -5.60 -9.57 8.04
CA CYS A 261 -6.44 -8.53 8.65
C CYS A 261 -6.59 -7.27 7.79
N PHE A 262 -7.83 -6.86 7.55
CA PHE A 262 -8.22 -5.62 6.88
C PHE A 262 -8.90 -4.69 7.88
N HIS A 263 -9.01 -3.42 7.51
CA HIS A 263 -9.75 -2.46 8.31
C HIS A 263 -10.55 -1.47 7.46
N PHE A 264 -11.58 -0.89 8.07
CA PHE A 264 -12.18 0.37 7.64
C PHE A 264 -12.10 1.39 8.77
N ALA A 265 -11.90 2.64 8.40
CA ALA A 265 -12.17 3.77 9.26
C ALA A 265 -13.55 4.34 8.89
N ILE A 266 -14.37 4.56 9.91
CA ILE A 266 -15.66 5.24 9.81
C ILE A 266 -15.47 6.58 10.52
N THR A 267 -15.61 7.65 9.76
CA THR A 267 -15.40 9.02 10.22
C THR A 267 -16.74 9.75 10.26
N PRO A 268 -16.84 10.88 10.97
CA PRO A 268 -18.04 11.73 10.91
C PRO A 268 -18.47 12.05 9.46
N ASP A 269 -17.52 12.29 8.56
CA ASP A 269 -17.79 12.63 7.15
C ASP A 269 -18.54 11.54 6.35
N ASN A 270 -18.39 10.26 6.72
CA ASN A 270 -19.05 9.15 6.01
C ASN A 270 -20.14 8.46 6.84
N LEU A 271 -20.39 8.93 8.06
CA LEU A 271 -21.28 8.31 9.04
C LEU A 271 -22.67 8.04 8.48
N ASP A 272 -23.32 9.04 7.88
CA ASP A 272 -24.67 8.92 7.33
C ASP A 272 -24.77 7.87 6.23
N GLN A 273 -23.73 7.79 5.39
CA GLN A 273 -23.70 6.77 4.34
C GLN A 273 -23.55 5.37 4.94
N VAL A 274 -22.69 5.22 5.95
CA VAL A 274 -22.51 3.93 6.64
C VAL A 274 -23.78 3.52 7.38
N LYS A 275 -24.45 4.43 8.11
CA LYS A 275 -25.73 4.12 8.78
C LYS A 275 -26.79 3.60 7.81
N ARG A 276 -26.93 4.22 6.64
CA ARG A 276 -27.84 3.75 5.59
C ARG A 276 -27.46 2.35 5.10
N ASN A 277 -26.19 2.15 4.76
CA ASN A 277 -25.73 0.84 4.28
C ASN A 277 -26.00 -0.27 5.30
N VAL A 278 -25.64 -0.04 6.56
CA VAL A 278 -25.80 -0.99 7.67
C VAL A 278 -27.28 -1.29 7.91
N THR A 279 -28.18 -0.32 7.78
CA THR A 279 -29.63 -0.52 7.98
C THR A 279 -30.26 -1.36 6.86
N GLU A 280 -29.79 -1.21 5.63
CA GLU A 280 -30.35 -1.87 4.44
C GLU A 280 -29.68 -3.21 4.11
N ALA A 281 -28.44 -3.42 4.56
CA ALA A 281 -27.64 -4.58 4.20
C ALA A 281 -28.18 -5.88 4.79
N LYS A 282 -28.25 -6.91 3.95
CA LYS A 282 -28.39 -8.30 4.39
C LYS A 282 -27.00 -8.84 4.68
N VAL A 283 -26.72 -9.11 5.96
CA VAL A 283 -25.39 -9.51 6.43
C VAL A 283 -25.37 -10.95 6.92
N LYS A 284 -24.18 -11.54 6.94
CA LYS A 284 -23.89 -12.87 7.48
C LYS A 284 -23.75 -12.88 9.00
N PHE A 285 -23.41 -11.74 9.61
CA PHE A 285 -23.19 -11.61 11.07
C PHE A 285 -24.05 -10.48 11.65
N PRO A 286 -25.38 -10.70 11.83
CA PRO A 286 -26.30 -9.68 12.35
C PRO A 286 -25.90 -9.14 13.72
N GLU A 287 -25.24 -9.95 14.55
CA GLU A 287 -24.72 -9.53 15.85
C GLU A 287 -23.61 -8.46 15.72
N LYS A 288 -22.75 -8.56 14.69
CA LYS A 288 -21.71 -7.57 14.42
C LYS A 288 -22.29 -6.30 13.82
N GLN A 289 -23.30 -6.43 12.98
CA GLN A 289 -24.08 -5.31 12.47
C GLN A 289 -24.76 -4.53 13.60
N ALA A 290 -25.38 -5.22 14.56
CA ALA A 290 -26.01 -4.59 15.72
C ALA A 290 -24.99 -3.91 16.66
N GLU A 291 -23.84 -4.55 16.89
CA GLU A 291 -22.72 -3.96 17.64
C GLU A 291 -22.23 -2.67 16.97
N LEU A 292 -22.05 -2.69 15.65
CA LEU A 292 -21.65 -1.51 14.88
C LEU A 292 -22.69 -0.40 14.94
N LEU A 293 -23.99 -0.70 14.74
CA LEU A 293 -25.06 0.30 14.82
C LEU A 293 -25.04 1.06 16.15
N LYS A 294 -24.83 0.33 17.26
CA LYS A 294 -24.71 0.94 18.58
C LYS A 294 -23.55 1.95 18.64
N LEU A 295 -22.37 1.57 18.14
CA LEU A 295 -21.22 2.48 18.10
C LEU A 295 -21.48 3.70 17.21
N LEU A 296 -22.15 3.52 16.06
CA LEU A 296 -22.49 4.61 15.15
C LEU A 296 -23.52 5.58 15.75
N ASP A 297 -24.42 5.11 16.61
CA ASP A 297 -25.41 5.94 17.31
C ASP A 297 -24.82 6.70 18.51
N GLU A 298 -23.74 6.18 19.08
CA GLU A 298 -23.01 6.81 20.18
C GLU A 298 -21.93 7.80 19.70
N MET A 299 -21.53 7.75 18.41
CA MET A 299 -20.47 8.59 17.85
C MET A 299 -20.91 10.06 17.68
N GLY A 300 -20.19 10.97 18.34
CA GLY A 300 -20.34 12.42 18.17
C GLY A 300 -19.54 12.99 16.98
N GLU A 301 -19.78 14.26 16.65
CA GLU A 301 -19.12 14.96 15.53
C GLU A 301 -17.60 15.14 15.75
N ASP A 302 -17.16 15.28 17.00
CA ASP A 302 -15.76 15.50 17.37
C ASP A 302 -15.03 14.21 17.80
N ASP A 303 -15.72 13.06 17.75
CA ASP A 303 -15.14 11.79 18.16
C ASP A 303 -14.12 11.25 17.14
N ASN A 304 -13.17 10.45 17.66
CA ASN A 304 -12.23 9.75 16.80
C ASN A 304 -12.95 8.72 15.91
N PRO A 305 -12.38 8.35 14.76
CA PRO A 305 -12.99 7.38 13.86
C PRO A 305 -13.20 6.02 14.53
N ILE A 306 -14.32 5.36 14.24
CA ILE A 306 -14.52 3.95 14.57
C ILE A 306 -13.72 3.11 13.58
N ILE A 307 -12.90 2.19 14.10
CA ILE A 307 -12.11 1.27 13.28
C ILE A 307 -12.71 -0.13 13.34
N ALA A 308 -13.21 -0.60 12.19
CA ALA A 308 -13.72 -1.97 12.05
C ALA A 308 -12.61 -2.87 11.50
N PHE A 309 -12.26 -3.94 12.22
CA PHE A 309 -11.24 -4.92 11.81
C PHE A 309 -11.89 -6.21 11.29
N TYR A 310 -11.40 -6.69 10.15
CA TYR A 310 -11.88 -7.91 9.49
C TYR A 310 -10.73 -8.89 9.38
N LYS A 311 -10.90 -10.09 9.94
CA LYS A 311 -9.89 -11.15 9.87
C LYS A 311 -10.36 -12.28 8.95
N LEU A 312 -9.57 -12.60 7.94
CA LEU A 312 -9.77 -13.81 7.13
C LEU A 312 -9.56 -15.05 8.01
N LYS A 313 -10.42 -16.05 7.82
CA LYS A 313 -10.23 -17.36 8.45
C LYS A 313 -9.01 -18.04 7.81
N ASP A 314 -8.20 -18.66 8.66
CA ASP A 314 -7.06 -19.49 8.24
C ASP A 314 -7.52 -20.83 7.64
#